data_AF-A0A212EW67-F1
#
_entry.id   AF-A0A212EW67-F1
#
_cell.length_a   1.000
_cell.length_b   1.000
_cell.length_c   1.000
_cell.angle_alpha   90.00
_cell.angle_beta   90.00
_cell.angle_gamma   90.00
#
_symmetry.space_group_name_H-M   'P 1'
#
loop_
_entity.id
_entity.type
_entity.pdbx_description
1 polymer ?
#
loop_
_entity_poly.entity_id
_entity_poly.type
_entity_poly.pdbx_seq_one_letter_code
_entity_poly.pdbx_strand_id
1 'polypeptide(L)'
;MATRPLPSCNAIYGNFARQGNVAIELQAYANLHLRRSYEFLLSSAYYNNYQTNRQGFSKLFRKLSDDAWSKTVDLIKHITLRGSA
;
A
#
# COMPACT_ATOMS: atom_id res chain seq x y z
N MET A 1 34.55 -16.46 7.11
CA MET A 1 33.46 -17.00 6.27
C MET A 1 33.18 -15.96 5.18
N ALA A 2 33.60 -16.20 3.95
CA ALA A 2 33.42 -15.23 2.86
C ALA A 2 32.04 -15.40 2.21
N THR A 3 31.19 -14.37 2.29
CA THR A 3 29.89 -14.35 1.61
C THR A 3 30.11 -14.04 0.13
N ARG A 4 29.95 -15.05 -0.74
CA ARG A 4 30.06 -14.88 -2.19
C ARG A 4 28.77 -14.23 -2.71
N PRO A 5 28.83 -13.09 -3.42
CA PRO A 5 27.62 -12.45 -3.94
C PRO A 5 27.02 -13.30 -5.07
N LEU A 6 25.73 -13.62 -4.95
CA LEU A 6 24.94 -14.31 -5.98
C LEU A 6 23.90 -13.33 -6.56
N PRO A 7 24.30 -12.49 -7.53
CA PRO A 7 23.47 -11.37 -8.01
C PRO A 7 22.17 -11.81 -8.71
N SER A 8 22.07 -13.08 -9.11
CA SER A 8 20.90 -13.66 -9.78
C SER A 8 20.07 -14.59 -8.90
N CYS A 9 20.46 -14.81 -7.64
CA CYS A 9 19.66 -15.58 -6.69
C CYS A 9 18.61 -14.67 -6.04
N ASN A 10 17.65 -14.21 -6.83
CA ASN A 10 16.51 -13.41 -6.40
C ASN A 10 15.24 -13.82 -7.17
N ALA A 11 14.09 -13.29 -6.73
CA ALA A 11 12.78 -13.61 -7.32
C ALA A 11 12.43 -12.73 -8.55
N ILE A 12 13.39 -12.03 -9.16
CA ILE A 12 13.13 -11.14 -10.29
C ILE A 12 13.04 -11.97 -11.59
N TYR A 13 11.89 -11.93 -12.24
CA TYR A 13 11.66 -12.55 -13.56
C TYR A 13 10.83 -11.64 -14.47
N GLY A 14 10.86 -11.91 -15.78
CA GLY A 14 10.06 -11.17 -16.78
C GLY A 14 10.43 -9.68 -16.89
N ASN A 15 11.68 -9.31 -16.56
CA ASN A 15 12.16 -7.93 -16.53
C ASN A 15 11.33 -6.96 -15.66
N PHE A 16 10.62 -7.48 -14.64
CA PHE A 16 9.66 -6.73 -13.80
C PHE A 16 10.19 -5.38 -13.28
N ALA A 17 11.43 -5.34 -12.79
CA ALA A 17 12.07 -4.12 -12.29
C ALA A 17 13.16 -3.58 -13.24
N ARG A 18 13.38 -4.25 -14.39
CA ARG A 18 14.51 -3.96 -15.30
C ARG A 18 14.08 -3.18 -16.55
N GLN A 19 12.79 -3.20 -16.89
CA GLN A 19 12.28 -2.55 -18.09
C GLN A 19 10.94 -1.85 -17.79
N GLY A 20 10.83 -0.61 -18.24
CA GLY A 20 9.65 0.22 -17.99
C GLY A 20 9.52 0.64 -16.52
N ASN A 21 8.32 1.13 -16.16
CA ASN A 21 8.09 1.78 -14.87
C ASN A 21 7.20 0.95 -13.92
N VAL A 22 6.83 -0.28 -14.27
CA VAL A 22 5.79 -1.03 -13.55
C VAL A 22 6.12 -1.26 -12.07
N ALA A 23 7.39 -1.57 -11.73
CA ALA A 23 7.81 -1.75 -10.34
C ALA A 23 7.71 -0.43 -9.54
N ILE A 24 8.13 0.69 -10.15
CA ILE A 24 8.10 2.02 -9.53
C ILE A 24 6.65 2.48 -9.34
N GLU A 25 5.79 2.31 -10.35
CA GLU A 25 4.38 2.68 -10.28
C GLU A 25 3.62 1.84 -9.26
N LEU A 26 3.96 0.55 -9.09
CA LEU A 26 3.38 -0.29 -8.03
C LEU A 26 3.77 0.20 -6.63
N GLN A 27 5.02 0.61 -6.43
CA GLN A 27 5.46 1.23 -5.17
C GLN A 27 4.73 2.55 -4.91
N ALA A 28 4.62 3.41 -5.93
CA ALA A 28 3.86 4.65 -5.85
C ALA A 28 2.37 4.39 -5.54
N TYR A 29 1.80 3.32 -6.10
CA TYR A 29 0.43 2.91 -5.86
C TYR A 29 0.21 2.42 -4.43
N ALA A 30 1.15 1.66 -3.86
CA ALA A 30 1.11 1.27 -2.45
C ALA A 30 1.15 2.50 -1.52
N ASN A 31 2.02 3.47 -1.83
CA ASN A 31 2.11 4.75 -1.10
C ASN A 31 0.82 5.59 -1.23
N LEU A 32 0.19 5.58 -2.41
CA LEU A 32 -1.10 6.24 -2.62
C LEU A 32 -2.18 5.64 -1.71
N HIS A 33 -2.32 4.31 -1.68
CA HIS A 33 -3.27 3.63 -0.78
C HIS A 33 -2.96 3.91 0.69
N LEU A 34 -1.68 3.97 1.06
CA LEU A 34 -1.26 4.26 2.42
C LEU A 34 -1.71 5.67 2.81
N ARG A 35 -1.43 6.67 1.97
CA ARG A 35 -1.89 8.05 2.20
C ARG A 35 -3.41 8.14 2.32
N ARG A 36 -4.13 7.50 1.40
CA ARG A 36 -5.60 7.50 1.39
C ARG A 36 -6.17 6.83 2.64
N SER A 37 -5.53 5.78 3.17
CA SER A 37 -5.98 5.14 4.42
C SER A 37 -6.05 6.14 5.58
N TYR A 38 -5.04 7.00 5.74
CA TYR A 38 -5.02 8.04 6.77
C TYR A 38 -6.00 9.18 6.49
N GLU A 39 -6.11 9.63 5.23
CA GLU A 39 -7.08 10.67 4.87
C GLU A 39 -8.53 10.23 5.13
N PHE A 40 -8.87 8.98 4.81
CA PHE A 40 -10.17 8.41 5.14
C PHE A 40 -10.36 8.23 6.65
N LEU A 41 -9.30 7.89 7.39
CA LEU A 41 -9.38 7.81 8.85
C LEU A 41 -9.71 9.17 9.47
N LEU A 42 -9.06 10.24 9.00
CA LEU A 42 -9.34 11.61 9.44
C LEU A 42 -10.78 12.03 9.08
N SER A 43 -11.24 11.66 7.89
CA SER A 43 -12.64 11.89 7.48
C SER A 43 -13.62 11.15 8.40
N SER A 44 -13.33 9.89 8.73
CA SER A 44 -14.11 9.09 9.69
C SER A 44 -14.18 9.76 11.06
N ALA A 45 -13.06 10.30 11.55
CA ALA A 45 -13.00 11.02 12.82
C ALA A 45 -13.81 12.33 12.78
N TYR A 46 -13.73 13.07 11.67
CA TYR A 46 -14.50 14.30 11.48
C TYR A 46 -16.01 14.05 11.52
N TYR A 47 -16.51 13.00 10.86
CA TYR A 47 -17.94 12.66 10.86
C TYR A 47 -18.44 12.01 12.16
N ASN A 48 -17.53 11.62 13.07
CA ASN A 48 -17.84 11.02 14.36
C ASN A 48 -17.73 12.02 15.53
N ASN A 49 -17.70 13.32 15.25
CA ASN A 49 -17.67 14.33 16.31
C ASN A 49 -19.10 14.68 16.79
N TYR A 50 -19.20 15.37 17.93
CA TYR A 50 -20.49 15.70 18.55
C TYR A 50 -21.34 16.71 17.75
N GLN A 51 -20.73 17.51 16.87
CA GLN A 51 -21.41 18.50 16.04
C GLN A 51 -21.95 17.89 14.75
N THR A 52 -21.13 17.12 14.03
CA THR A 52 -21.48 16.50 12.75
C THR A 52 -22.34 15.27 12.96
N ASN A 53 -21.97 14.40 13.91
CA ASN A 53 -22.67 13.19 14.33
C ASN A 53 -23.29 12.38 13.18
N ARG A 54 -22.54 12.20 12.08
CA ARG A 54 -22.98 11.44 10.90
C ARG A 54 -22.39 10.03 10.95
N GLN A 55 -22.94 9.19 11.82
CA GLN A 55 -22.43 7.83 12.07
C GLN A 55 -22.32 6.98 10.78
N GLY A 56 -23.26 7.12 9.85
CA GLY A 56 -23.20 6.43 8.56
C GLY A 56 -21.98 6.83 7.72
N PHE A 57 -21.65 8.13 7.67
CA PHE A 57 -20.46 8.64 7.00
C PHE A 57 -19.19 8.22 7.72
N SER A 58 -19.17 8.28 9.06
CA SER A 58 -18.04 7.78 9.85
C SER A 58 -17.76 6.31 9.53
N LYS A 59 -18.78 5.45 9.58
CA LYS A 59 -18.65 4.02 9.26
C LYS A 59 -18.19 3.77 7.81
N LEU A 60 -18.68 4.55 6.86
CA LEU A 60 -18.26 4.47 5.44
C LEU A 60 -16.77 4.78 5.31
N PHE A 61 -16.32 5.92 5.84
CA PHE A 61 -14.92 6.33 5.75
C PHE A 61 -13.99 5.43 6.56
N ARG A 62 -14.46 4.87 7.68
CA ARG A 62 -13.71 3.87 8.44
C ARG A 62 -13.46 2.62 7.60
N LYS A 63 -14.49 2.10 6.94
CA LYS A 63 -14.34 0.96 6.03
C LYS A 63 -13.36 1.26 4.88
N LEU A 64 -13.48 2.43 4.25
CA LEU A 64 -12.56 2.84 3.18
C LEU A 64 -11.11 2.95 3.67
N SER A 65 -10.90 3.44 4.90
CA SER A 65 -9.59 3.51 5.54
C SER A 65 -8.99 2.12 5.74
N ASP A 66 -9.75 1.20 6.35
CA ASP A 66 -9.32 -0.15 6.65
C ASP A 66 -9.05 -0.96 5.35
N ASP A 67 -9.91 -0.81 4.33
CA ASP A 67 -9.74 -1.43 3.01
C ASP A 67 -8.47 -0.91 2.31
N ALA A 68 -8.24 0.40 2.32
CA ALA A 68 -7.04 1.01 1.72
C ALA A 68 -5.76 0.56 2.43
N TRP A 69 -5.77 0.49 3.77
CA TRP A 69 -4.67 -0.04 4.55
C TRP A 69 -4.35 -1.49 4.19
N SER A 70 -5.38 -2.35 4.12
CA SER A 70 -5.19 -3.75 3.70
C SER A 70 -4.59 -3.85 2.30
N LYS A 71 -5.06 -3.03 1.35
CA LYS A 71 -4.51 -3.00 -0.01
C LYS A 71 -3.05 -2.55 -0.06
N THR A 72 -2.65 -1.58 0.77
CA THR A 72 -1.23 -1.22 0.88
C THR A 72 -0.38 -2.43 1.28
N VAL A 73 -0.80 -3.18 2.30
CA VAL A 73 -0.09 -4.38 2.76
C VAL A 73 0.01 -5.42 1.65
N ASP A 74 -1.08 -5.65 0.91
CA ASP A 74 -1.10 -6.63 -0.18
C ASP A 74 -0.23 -6.22 -1.36
N LEU A 75 -0.18 -4.93 -1.69
CA LEU A 75 0.72 -4.40 -2.72
C LEU A 75 2.18 -4.55 -2.33
N ILE A 76 2.55 -4.23 -1.08
CA ILE A 76 3.92 -4.40 -0.58
C ILE A 76 4.33 -5.88 -0.63
N LYS A 77 3.44 -6.79 -0.20
CA LYS A 77 3.66 -8.24 -0.33
C LYS A 77 3.85 -8.65 -1.79
N HIS A 78 3.03 -8.13 -2.71
CA HIS A 78 3.15 -8.45 -4.12
C HIS A 78 4.48 -7.97 -4.72
N ILE A 79 4.90 -6.74 -4.42
CA ILE A 79 6.17 -6.16 -4.90
C ILE A 79 7.36 -6.99 -4.41
N THR A 80 7.37 -7.33 -3.11
CA THR A 80 8.44 -8.13 -2.50
C THR A 80 8.48 -9.57 -2.99
N LEU A 81 7.33 -10.20 -3.24
CA LEU A 81 7.25 -11.51 -3.89
C LEU A 81 7.88 -11.53 -5.29
N ARG A 82 7.94 -10.38 -5.98
CA ARG A 82 8.55 -10.23 -7.31
C ARG A 82 10.04 -9.85 -7.26
N GLY A 83 10.65 -9.88 -6.07
CA GLY A 83 12.06 -9.59 -5.86
C GLY A 83 12.42 -8.11 -5.94
N SER A 84 11.42 -7.22 -5.91
CA SER A 84 11.61 -5.77 -5.81
C SER A 84 11.39 -5.33 -4.36
N ALA A 85 12.09 -4.29 -3.92
CA ALA A 85 11.92 -3.69 -2.59
C ALA A 85 11.57 -2.22 -2.76
#